data_AF-A0A2E6P8L5-F1
#
_entry.id   AF-A0A2E6P8L5-F1
#
_cell.length_a   1.000
_cell.length_b   1.000
_cell.length_c   1.000
_cell.angle_alpha   90.00
_cell.angle_beta   90.00
_cell.angle_gamma   90.00
#
_symmetry.space_group_name_H-M   'P 1'
#
loop_
_entity.id
_entity.type
_entity.pdbx_description
1 polymer ?
#
loop_
_entity_poly.entity_id
_entity_poly.type
_entity_poly.pdbx_seq_one_letter_code
_entity_poly.pdbx_strand_id
1 'polypeptide(L)'
;MISYRAQVSGGMAAMTIVFWWIAIDKGGETLGDADIPLSAIGDFSFAEISLIVPALALLATLVMSIGRETGNAILNNIGGALIVLVVFYILEPFGSTIFGSSIDVQSAAFATGRLVAMALMIALSTKFFWDAILLQWVRSTMMNMGVDLFPSEEQETFGSHADEAPPLG
;
A
#
# COMPACT_ATOMS: atom_id res chain seq x y z
N MET A 1 -14.48 5.19 8.86
CA MET A 1 -13.94 5.02 7.48
C MET A 1 -12.43 5.28 7.41
N ILE A 2 -11.91 6.39 7.95
CA ILE A 2 -10.46 6.69 7.97
C ILE A 2 -9.69 5.69 8.84
N SER A 3 -10.17 5.42 10.07
CA SER A 3 -9.56 4.46 10.99
C SER A 3 -9.47 3.04 10.40
N TYR A 4 -10.48 2.60 9.65
CA TYR A 4 -10.48 1.31 8.98
C TYR A 4 -9.37 1.19 7.93
N ARG A 5 -9.18 2.21 7.08
CA ARG A 5 -8.11 2.20 6.07
C ARG A 5 -6.71 2.21 6.70
N ALA A 6 -6.54 2.97 7.78
CA ALA A 6 -5.29 2.99 8.55
C ALA A 6 -5.01 1.65 9.27
N GLN A 7 -6.05 1.00 9.80
CA GLN A 7 -5.91 -0.32 10.42
C GLN A 7 -5.57 -1.39 9.38
N VAL A 8 -6.19 -1.34 8.20
CA VAL A 8 -5.92 -2.28 7.11
C VAL A 8 -4.50 -2.09 6.55
N SER A 9 -4.02 -0.86 6.38
CA SER A 9 -2.64 -0.61 5.94
C SER A 9 -1.61 -1.09 6.97
N GLY A 10 -1.79 -0.72 8.25
CA GLY A 10 -0.93 -1.14 9.34
C GLY A 10 -0.92 -2.66 9.52
N GLY A 11 -2.10 -3.28 9.44
CA GLY A 11 -2.26 -4.74 9.49
C GLY A 11 -1.51 -5.43 8.36
N MET A 12 -1.62 -4.97 7.12
CA MET A 12 -0.90 -5.57 5.99
C MET A 12 0.62 -5.35 6.04
N ALA A 13 1.09 -4.20 6.54
CA ALA A 13 2.51 -3.98 6.76
C ALA A 13 3.07 -4.95 7.81
N ALA A 14 2.38 -5.09 8.95
CA ALA A 14 2.76 -6.03 10.00
C ALA A 14 2.70 -7.48 9.51
N MET A 15 1.65 -7.86 8.75
CA MET A 15 1.56 -9.18 8.14
C MET A 15 2.70 -9.45 7.18
N THR A 16 3.16 -8.46 6.40
CA THR A 16 4.31 -8.65 5.51
C THR A 16 5.57 -8.97 6.31
N ILE A 17 5.82 -8.27 7.41
CA ILE A 17 7.00 -8.51 8.26
C ILE A 17 6.95 -9.92 8.87
N VAL A 18 5.79 -10.31 9.41
CA VAL A 18 5.59 -11.65 9.97
C VAL A 18 5.71 -12.73 8.90
N PHE A 19 5.15 -12.48 7.71
CA PHE A 19 5.24 -13.39 6.58
C PHE A 19 6.68 -13.57 6.12
N TRP A 20 7.45 -12.47 5.98
CA TRP A 20 8.87 -12.54 5.64
C TRP A 20 9.65 -13.39 6.65
N TRP A 21 9.42 -13.15 7.94
CA TRP A 21 10.08 -13.89 9.00
C TRP A 21 9.79 -15.39 8.94
N ILE A 22 8.53 -15.78 8.74
CA ILE A 22 8.15 -17.20 8.68
C ILE A 22 8.59 -17.84 7.36
N ALA A 23 8.35 -17.18 6.23
CA ALA A 23 8.48 -17.77 4.90
C ALA A 23 9.92 -17.78 4.37
N ILE A 24 10.79 -16.91 4.87
CA ILE A 24 12.18 -16.78 4.40
C ILE A 24 13.16 -17.05 5.53
N ASP A 25 13.13 -16.29 6.64
CA ASP A 25 14.11 -16.47 7.73
C ASP A 25 14.01 -17.87 8.36
N LYS A 26 12.79 -18.33 8.67
CA LYS A 26 12.55 -19.69 9.20
C LYS A 26 12.30 -20.75 8.13
N GLY A 27 11.64 -20.37 7.05
CA GLY A 27 11.23 -21.29 5.99
C GLY A 27 12.34 -21.62 4.98
N GLY A 28 13.39 -20.82 4.88
CA GLY A 28 14.33 -20.87 3.76
C GLY A 28 15.14 -22.16 3.65
N GLU A 29 15.59 -22.71 4.78
CA GLU A 29 16.31 -24.01 4.79
C GLU A 29 15.42 -25.17 4.32
N THR A 30 14.11 -25.11 4.62
CA THR A 30 13.16 -26.17 4.24
C THR A 30 12.60 -26.02 2.83
N LEU A 31 12.68 -24.81 2.26
CA LEU A 31 12.12 -24.46 0.95
C LEU A 31 13.16 -24.41 -0.17
N GLY A 32 14.42 -24.76 0.14
CA GLY A 32 15.50 -24.85 -0.84
C GLY A 32 16.04 -23.48 -1.28
N ASP A 33 16.03 -22.48 -0.40
CA ASP A 33 16.49 -21.13 -0.75
C ASP A 33 17.99 -21.09 -1.12
N ALA A 34 18.77 -22.06 -0.64
CA ALA A 34 20.19 -22.21 -0.96
C ALA A 34 20.46 -22.69 -2.39
N ASP A 35 19.47 -23.33 -3.03
CA ASP A 35 19.58 -23.83 -4.41
C ASP A 35 19.23 -22.76 -5.44
N ILE A 36 18.76 -21.58 -4.98
CA ILE A 36 18.41 -20.45 -5.83
C ILE A 36 19.69 -19.76 -6.29
N PRO A 37 19.94 -19.64 -7.61
CA PRO A 37 21.12 -18.95 -8.11
C PRO A 37 21.11 -17.47 -7.71
N LEU A 38 22.30 -16.88 -7.65
CA LEU A 38 22.46 -15.45 -7.42
C LEU A 38 21.78 -14.63 -8.52
N SER A 39 21.31 -13.44 -8.14
CA SER A 39 20.60 -12.56 -9.07
C SER A 39 21.49 -12.12 -10.23
N ALA A 40 20.96 -12.14 -11.44
CA ALA A 40 21.58 -11.60 -12.64
C ALA A 40 21.86 -10.10 -12.53
N ILE A 41 21.09 -9.37 -11.72
CA ILE A 41 21.31 -7.94 -11.44
C ILE A 41 21.79 -7.78 -9.99
N GLY A 42 23.07 -7.47 -9.83
CA GLY A 42 23.65 -7.13 -8.54
C GLY A 42 24.18 -8.30 -7.71
N ASP A 43 24.09 -9.53 -8.23
CA ASP A 43 24.68 -10.74 -7.62
C ASP A 43 24.18 -10.99 -6.18
N PHE A 44 22.90 -10.69 -5.96
CA PHE A 44 22.24 -10.82 -4.65
C PHE A 44 21.77 -12.25 -4.40
N SER A 45 21.86 -12.70 -3.15
CA SER A 45 21.24 -13.92 -2.66
C SER A 45 19.72 -13.79 -2.55
N PHE A 46 19.00 -14.92 -2.52
CA PHE A 46 17.54 -14.90 -2.37
C PHE A 46 17.08 -14.19 -1.09
N ALA A 47 17.82 -14.36 0.02
CA ALA A 47 17.54 -13.66 1.26
C ALA A 47 17.61 -12.12 1.09
N GLU A 48 18.59 -11.62 0.35
CA GLU A 48 18.72 -10.19 0.05
C GLU A 48 17.62 -9.70 -0.90
N ILE A 49 17.34 -10.45 -1.97
CA ILE A 49 16.23 -10.16 -2.90
C ILE A 49 14.91 -10.05 -2.13
N SER A 50 14.68 -10.91 -1.15
CA SER A 50 13.47 -10.92 -0.35
C SER A 50 13.25 -9.68 0.51
N LEU A 51 14.33 -8.95 0.82
CA LEU A 51 14.28 -7.65 1.50
C LEU A 51 14.22 -6.48 0.50
N ILE A 52 14.91 -6.62 -0.63
CA ILE A 52 14.97 -5.61 -1.69
C ILE A 52 13.60 -5.45 -2.38
N VAL A 53 12.94 -6.56 -2.74
CA VAL A 53 11.64 -6.57 -3.42
C VAL A 53 10.56 -5.78 -2.68
N PRO A 54 10.24 -6.05 -1.39
CA PRO A 54 9.24 -5.26 -0.67
C PRO A 54 9.68 -3.80 -0.47
N ALA A 55 10.96 -3.52 -0.25
CA ALA A 55 11.47 -2.16 -0.11
C ALA A 55 11.28 -1.36 -1.41
N LEU A 56 11.58 -1.97 -2.56
CA LEU A 56 11.35 -1.38 -3.87
C LEU A 56 9.87 -1.23 -4.17
N ALA A 57 9.02 -2.20 -3.82
CA ALA A 57 7.57 -2.09 -3.99
C ALA A 57 7.00 -0.92 -3.18
N LEU A 58 7.49 -0.71 -1.95
CA LEU A 58 7.15 0.45 -1.12
C LEU A 58 7.57 1.74 -1.82
N LEU A 59 8.84 1.86 -2.24
CA LEU A 59 9.35 3.05 -2.92
C LEU A 59 8.58 3.35 -4.21
N ALA A 60 8.34 2.33 -5.04
CA ALA A 60 7.61 2.45 -6.28
C ALA A 60 6.20 2.99 -6.03
N THR A 61 5.45 2.37 -5.12
CA THR A 61 4.08 2.80 -4.81
C THR A 61 4.02 4.17 -4.15
N LEU A 62 5.01 4.53 -3.32
CA LEU A 62 5.12 5.86 -2.73
C LEU A 62 5.37 6.92 -3.80
N VAL A 63 6.35 6.70 -4.68
CA VAL A 63 6.70 7.63 -5.77
C VAL A 63 5.52 7.79 -6.74
N MET A 64 4.84 6.70 -7.10
CA MET A 64 3.63 6.76 -7.93
C MET A 64 2.49 7.51 -7.23
N SER A 65 2.29 7.30 -5.93
CA SER A 65 1.26 8.00 -5.17
C SER A 65 1.51 9.52 -5.18
N ILE A 66 2.74 9.94 -4.87
CA ILE A 66 3.12 11.36 -4.92
C ILE A 66 3.01 11.91 -6.34
N GLY A 67 3.49 11.18 -7.35
CA GLY A 67 3.38 11.57 -8.75
C GLY A 67 1.94 11.77 -9.21
N ARG A 68 1.02 10.92 -8.74
CA ARG A 68 -0.42 11.03 -9.00
C ARG A 68 -1.03 12.27 -8.36
N GLU A 69 -0.75 12.52 -7.07
CA GLU A 69 -1.31 13.68 -6.35
C GLU A 69 -0.75 15.02 -6.86
N THR A 70 0.50 15.04 -7.32
CA THR A 70 1.16 16.25 -7.85
C THR A 70 0.94 16.46 -9.34
N GLY A 71 0.36 15.49 -10.06
CA GLY A 71 0.28 15.49 -11.52
C GLY A 71 1.65 15.40 -12.22
N ASN A 72 2.70 14.98 -11.51
CA ASN A 72 4.05 14.95 -12.02
C ASN A 72 4.33 13.65 -12.81
N ALA A 73 4.38 13.79 -14.13
CA ALA A 73 4.64 12.68 -15.05
C ALA A 73 6.03 12.04 -14.85
N ILE A 74 7.06 12.78 -14.45
CA ILE A 74 8.41 12.24 -14.23
C ILE A 74 8.40 11.27 -13.04
N LEU A 75 7.78 11.68 -11.92
CA LEU A 75 7.66 10.82 -10.74
C LEU A 75 6.87 9.55 -11.08
N ASN A 76 5.78 9.66 -11.84
CA ASN A 76 5.01 8.49 -12.24
C ASN A 76 5.83 7.52 -13.14
N ASN A 77 6.67 8.04 -14.04
CA ASN A 77 7.57 7.21 -14.86
C ASN A 77 8.66 6.53 -14.02
N ILE A 78 9.26 7.23 -13.05
CA ILE A 78 10.23 6.63 -12.11
C ILE A 78 9.56 5.49 -11.34
N GLY A 79 8.35 5.72 -10.82
CA GLY A 79 7.56 4.69 -10.17
C GLY A 79 7.32 3.47 -11.06
N GLY A 80 6.95 3.69 -12.33
CA GLY A 80 6.79 2.63 -13.32
C GLY A 80 8.09 1.83 -13.57
N ALA A 81 9.23 2.51 -13.69
CA ALA A 81 10.53 1.85 -13.84
C ALA A 81 10.88 0.97 -12.62
N LEU A 82 10.59 1.46 -11.40
CA LEU A 82 10.78 0.68 -10.18
C LEU A 82 9.87 -0.56 -10.15
N ILE A 83 8.62 -0.46 -10.61
CA ILE A 83 7.73 -1.63 -10.73
C ILE A 83 8.28 -2.67 -11.70
N VAL A 84 8.83 -2.25 -12.85
CA VAL A 84 9.47 -3.18 -13.79
C VAL A 84 10.61 -3.94 -13.12
N LEU A 85 11.42 -3.24 -12.32
CA LEU A 85 12.53 -3.84 -11.59
C LEU A 85 12.06 -4.79 -10.47
N VAL A 86 10.96 -4.48 -9.78
CA VAL A 86 10.30 -5.40 -8.84
C VAL A 86 9.82 -6.66 -9.54
N VAL A 87 9.14 -6.52 -10.69
CA VAL A 87 8.64 -7.66 -11.47
C VAL A 87 9.79 -8.52 -11.98
N PHE A 88 10.91 -7.90 -12.37
CA PHE A 88 12.11 -8.62 -12.77
C PHE A 88 12.62 -9.53 -11.65
N TYR A 89 12.87 -9.00 -10.45
CA TYR A 89 13.33 -9.81 -9.31
C TYR A 89 12.33 -10.88 -8.87
N ILE A 90 11.03 -10.61 -9.02
CA ILE A 90 9.99 -11.62 -8.74
C ILE A 90 10.09 -12.79 -9.72
N LEU A 91 10.27 -12.50 -11.02
CA LEU A 91 10.26 -13.52 -12.06
C LEU A 91 11.60 -14.27 -12.17
N GLU A 92 12.67 -13.73 -11.63
CA GLU A 92 14.01 -14.29 -11.75
C GLU A 92 14.13 -15.75 -11.28
N PRO A 93 13.64 -16.16 -10.08
CA PRO A 93 13.72 -17.56 -9.65
C PRO A 93 12.99 -18.50 -10.60
N PHE A 94 11.90 -18.03 -11.23
CA PHE A 94 11.18 -18.80 -12.23
C PHE A 94 11.90 -18.81 -13.59
N GLY A 95 12.45 -17.67 -14.01
CA GLY A 95 13.21 -17.53 -15.25
C GLY A 95 14.46 -18.40 -15.26
N SER A 96 15.12 -18.57 -14.11
CA SER A 96 16.31 -19.43 -14.00
C SER A 96 16.00 -20.90 -14.32
N THR A 97 14.78 -21.38 -14.05
CA THR A 97 14.33 -22.73 -14.44
C THR A 97 14.24 -22.92 -15.96
N ILE A 98 13.92 -21.85 -16.69
CA ILE A 98 13.74 -21.87 -18.14
C ILE A 98 15.08 -21.71 -18.86
N PHE A 99 15.97 -20.86 -18.32
CA PHE A 99 17.14 -20.36 -19.04
C PHE A 99 18.49 -20.93 -18.61
N GLY A 100 18.64 -21.65 -17.49
CA GLY A 100 19.98 -22.19 -17.20
C GLY A 100 20.30 -22.88 -15.88
N SER A 101 19.39 -23.02 -14.91
CA SER A 101 19.71 -23.67 -13.62
C SER A 101 18.90 -24.93 -13.37
N SER A 102 19.54 -25.98 -12.87
CA SER A 102 18.94 -27.25 -12.42
C SER A 102 18.18 -27.11 -11.09
N ILE A 103 17.48 -25.99 -10.89
CA ILE A 103 16.64 -25.81 -9.72
C ILE A 103 15.29 -26.49 -9.98
N ASP A 104 14.72 -27.07 -8.94
CA ASP A 104 13.39 -27.68 -9.04
C ASP A 104 12.33 -26.61 -9.34
N VAL A 105 11.44 -26.91 -10.27
CA VAL A 105 10.36 -26.00 -10.71
C VAL A 105 9.45 -25.65 -9.54
N GLN A 106 9.23 -26.60 -8.63
CA GLN A 106 8.43 -26.38 -7.42
C GLN A 106 9.10 -25.36 -6.49
N SER A 107 10.40 -25.49 -6.21
CA SER A 107 11.14 -24.55 -5.36
C SER A 107 11.16 -23.14 -5.95
N ALA A 108 11.39 -23.03 -7.26
CA ALA A 108 11.33 -21.76 -7.99
C ALA A 108 9.94 -21.10 -7.94
N ALA A 109 8.88 -21.89 -8.06
CA ALA A 109 7.50 -21.41 -7.95
C ALA A 109 7.20 -20.90 -6.54
N PHE A 110 7.65 -21.60 -5.49
CA PHE A 110 7.49 -21.14 -4.10
C PHE A 110 8.31 -19.89 -3.80
N ALA A 111 9.53 -19.77 -4.32
CA ALA A 111 10.34 -18.56 -4.21
C ALA A 111 9.63 -17.35 -4.85
N THR A 112 9.21 -17.49 -6.11
CA THR A 112 8.46 -16.47 -6.85
C THR A 112 7.16 -16.10 -6.12
N GLY A 113 6.39 -17.09 -5.66
CA GLY A 113 5.13 -16.87 -4.95
C GLY A 113 5.29 -16.08 -3.66
N ARG A 114 6.35 -16.34 -2.88
CA ARG A 114 6.67 -15.58 -1.67
C ARG A 114 6.99 -14.12 -1.99
N LEU A 115 7.79 -13.87 -3.03
CA LEU A 115 8.13 -12.52 -3.47
C LEU A 115 6.89 -11.76 -3.97
N VAL A 116 6.02 -12.41 -4.75
CA VAL A 116 4.74 -11.84 -5.20
C VAL A 116 3.87 -11.45 -4.00
N ALA A 117 3.69 -12.37 -3.05
CA ALA A 117 2.85 -12.14 -1.88
C ALA A 117 3.35 -10.92 -1.09
N MET A 118 4.65 -10.83 -0.83
CA MET A 118 5.24 -9.69 -0.12
C MET A 118 5.10 -8.38 -0.88
N ALA A 119 5.40 -8.38 -2.19
CA ALA A 119 5.28 -7.18 -3.01
C ALA A 119 3.83 -6.66 -3.03
N LEU A 120 2.84 -7.54 -3.17
CA LEU A 120 1.43 -7.17 -3.18
C LEU A 120 0.97 -6.65 -1.82
N MET A 121 1.33 -7.31 -0.72
CA MET A 121 0.94 -6.86 0.63
C MET A 121 1.47 -5.45 0.92
N ILE A 122 2.73 -5.17 0.56
CA ILE A 122 3.32 -3.84 0.73
C ILE A 122 2.71 -2.81 -0.21
N ALA A 123 2.48 -3.16 -1.48
CA ALA A 123 1.87 -2.26 -2.44
C ALA A 123 0.45 -1.84 -2.00
N LEU A 124 -0.34 -2.81 -1.54
CA LEU A 124 -1.67 -2.56 -0.99
C LEU A 124 -1.59 -1.76 0.31
N SER A 125 -0.68 -2.11 1.22
CA SER A 125 -0.48 -1.39 2.49
C SER A 125 -0.18 0.09 2.24
N THR A 126 0.75 0.38 1.34
CA THR A 126 1.15 1.75 0.99
C THR A 126 0.00 2.53 0.36
N LYS A 127 -0.79 1.90 -0.52
CA LYS A 127 -1.98 2.51 -1.11
C LYS A 127 -3.01 2.92 -0.04
N PHE A 128 -3.36 2.01 0.87
CA PHE A 128 -4.33 2.33 1.93
C PHE A 128 -3.79 3.34 2.94
N PHE A 129 -2.48 3.34 3.18
CA PHE A 129 -1.82 4.33 4.02
C PHE A 129 -1.96 5.74 3.46
N TRP A 130 -1.68 5.93 2.17
CA TRP A 130 -1.87 7.22 1.49
C TRP A 130 -3.33 7.66 1.50
N ASP A 131 -4.27 6.76 1.21
CA ASP A 131 -5.69 7.06 1.28
C ASP A 131 -6.11 7.54 2.69
N ALA A 132 -5.59 6.92 3.75
CA ALA A 132 -5.89 7.31 5.12
C ALA A 132 -5.33 8.70 5.47
N ILE A 133 -4.08 8.97 5.07
CA ILE A 133 -3.44 10.28 5.28
C ILE A 133 -4.18 11.38 4.55
N LEU A 134 -4.52 11.18 3.27
CA LEU A 134 -5.22 12.18 2.47
C LEU A 134 -6.59 12.49 3.08
N LEU A 135 -7.35 11.47 3.51
CA LEU A 135 -8.63 11.70 4.17
C LEU A 135 -8.49 12.41 5.52
N GLN A 136 -7.45 12.09 6.29
CA GLN A 136 -7.17 12.77 7.55
C GLN A 136 -6.79 14.24 7.32
N TRP A 137 -5.97 14.51 6.30
CA TRP A 137 -5.60 15.85 5.89
C TRP A 137 -6.83 16.65 5.43
N VAL A 138 -7.65 16.10 4.51
CA VAL A 138 -8.88 16.75 4.04
C VAL A 138 -9.80 17.09 5.22
N ARG A 139 -10.04 16.15 6.13
CA ARG A 139 -10.86 16.40 7.33
C ARG A 139 -10.28 17.52 8.18
N SER A 140 -8.98 17.53 8.43
CA SER A 140 -8.32 18.56 9.23
C SER A 140 -8.41 19.93 8.58
N THR A 141 -8.24 20.01 7.26
CA THR A 141 -8.31 21.25 6.50
C THR A 141 -9.74 21.82 6.52
N MET A 142 -10.76 20.97 6.34
CA MET A 142 -12.16 21.39 6.41
C MET A 142 -12.53 21.97 7.78
N MET A 143 -12.08 21.34 8.88
CA MET A 143 -12.33 21.85 10.24
C MET A 143 -11.64 23.19 10.51
N ASN A 144 -10.47 23.44 9.91
CA ASN A 144 -9.71 24.68 10.11
C ASN A 144 -10.15 25.84 9.20
N MET A 145 -10.83 25.57 8.08
CA MET A 145 -11.27 26.61 7.12
C MET A 145 -12.66 27.20 7.44
N GLY A 146 -13.27 26.91 8.60
CA GLY A 146 -14.56 27.48 8.99
C GLY A 146 -15.72 27.12 8.06
N VAL A 147 -15.58 26.03 7.30
CA VAL A 147 -16.65 25.52 6.43
C VAL A 147 -17.68 24.82 7.32
N ASP A 148 -18.83 25.46 7.49
CA ASP A 148 -19.92 24.91 8.29
C ASP A 148 -20.51 23.68 7.59
N LEU A 149 -20.23 22.50 8.14
CA LEU A 149 -20.67 21.21 7.58
C LEU A 149 -22.12 20.88 7.92
N PHE A 150 -22.68 21.65 8.84
CA PHE A 150 -24.08 21.66 9.18
C PHE A 150 -24.52 23.10 8.90
N PRO A 151 -25.38 23.36 7.91
CA PRO A 151 -26.17 24.58 8.01
C PRO A 151 -26.83 24.45 9.37
N SER A 152 -26.48 25.32 10.32
CA SER A 152 -27.33 25.53 11.47
C SER A 152 -28.71 25.75 10.88
N GLU A 153 -29.63 24.81 11.10
CA GLU A 153 -31.06 25.10 10.97
C GLU A 153 -31.22 26.39 11.73
N GLU A 154 -31.38 27.49 10.99
CA GLU A 154 -31.75 28.76 11.57
C GLU A 154 -32.91 28.41 12.49
N GLN A 155 -32.74 28.76 13.76
CA GLN A 155 -33.85 28.76 14.69
C GLN A 155 -34.98 29.55 14.03
N GLU A 156 -35.92 28.87 13.37
CA GLU A 156 -37.27 29.37 13.11
C GLU A 156 -37.99 29.43 14.47
N THR A 157 -37.45 30.24 15.37
CA THR A 157 -38.03 30.56 16.67
C THR A 157 -37.98 32.06 16.87
N PHE A 158 -38.43 32.81 15.87
CA PHE A 158 -38.78 34.22 16.04
C PHE A 158 -39.96 34.62 15.13
N GLY A 159 -41.00 33.79 15.12
CA GLY A 159 -42.35 34.16 14.73
C GLY A 159 -43.21 34.21 15.98
N SER A 160 -43.22 35.35 16.65
CA SER A 160 -44.09 35.65 17.79
C SER A 160 -45.55 35.45 17.39
N HIS A 161 -46.15 34.31 17.76
CA HIS A 161 -47.61 34.14 17.85
C HIS A 161 -48.15 34.98 19.03
N ALA A 162 -48.07 36.30 18.88
CA ALA A 162 -48.73 37.26 19.73
C ALA A 162 -49.58 38.14 18.82
N ASP A 163 -50.73 37.62 18.40
CA ASP A 163 -51.89 38.41 17.97
C ASP A 163 -53.07 37.47 17.68
N GLU A 164 -53.66 36.91 18.73
CA GLU A 164 -55.08 36.56 18.73
C GLU A 164 -55.70 37.11 20.02
N ALA A 165 -55.96 38.42 20.03
CA ALA A 165 -56.87 39.02 20.99
C ALA A 165 -58.32 38.66 20.58
N PRO A 166 -59.18 38.15 21.48
CA PRO A 166 -60.56 37.84 21.13
C PRO A 166 -61.35 39.15 20.95
N PRO A 167 -62.24 39.26 19.94
CA PRO A 167 -63.08 40.43 19.82
C PRO A 167 -64.10 40.46 20.96
N LEU A 168 -64.11 41.58 21.69
CA LEU A 168 -65.16 41.96 22.63
C LEU A 168 -66.41 42.38 21.84
N GLY A 169 -67.54 41.72 22.08
CA GLY A 169 -68.86 42.11 21.55
C GLY A 169 -69.77 40.95 21.24
#